data_AF-A0A090X073-F1
#
_entry.id   AF-A0A090X073-F1
#
_cell.length_a   1.000
_cell.length_b   1.000
_cell.length_c   1.000
_cell.angle_alpha   90.00
_cell.angle_beta   90.00
_cell.angle_gamma   90.00
#
_symmetry.space_group_name_H-M   'P 1'
#
loop_
_entity.id
_entity.type
_entity.pdbx_description
1 polymer ?
#
loop_
_entity_poly.entity_id
_entity_poly.type
_entity_poly.pdbx_seq_one_letter_code
_entity_poly.pdbx_strand_id
1 'polypeptide(L)'
;MDFKVPILIGILCFIVTSFSYAQSNENISLNGKWSFKTDPYAQGESSQWFAKDVNTTSWGTMAVPGNWDLVNEYSEYVGDAWYTRTFTVKEIQSTEQLRLVFQSVYNNSKVWVNGHLVGEHDFGFLPFHFNISEYINPEKENRLTVLVNNVFKSGAMWNWGWYQKASLVRVNI
;
A
#
# COMPACT_ATOMS: atom_id res chain seq x y z
N MET A 1 33.58 75.79 14.11
CA MET A 1 34.26 74.48 14.00
C MET A 1 33.48 73.51 14.87
N ASP A 2 32.45 72.95 14.26
CA ASP A 2 31.53 71.96 14.80
C ASP A 2 32.14 70.56 14.69
N PHE A 3 31.87 69.67 15.65
CA PHE A 3 30.87 68.60 15.50
C PHE A 3 30.86 67.69 16.73
N LYS A 4 29.70 67.66 17.41
CA LYS A 4 29.29 66.56 18.28
C LYS A 4 28.94 65.36 17.40
N VAL A 5 29.38 64.16 17.75
CA VAL A 5 28.79 62.92 17.23
C VAL A 5 28.31 62.07 18.41
N PRO A 6 27.00 62.03 18.67
CA PRO A 6 26.37 60.90 19.32
C PRO A 6 25.74 59.97 18.26
N ILE A 7 25.31 58.80 18.74
CA ILE A 7 24.25 57.92 18.18
C ILE A 7 24.74 56.51 17.79
N LEU A 8 24.46 55.65 18.76
CA LEU A 8 24.21 54.22 18.77
C LEU A 8 23.08 53.81 17.80
N ILE A 9 23.31 52.94 16.80
CA ILE A 9 22.29 52.18 16.03
C ILE A 9 23.00 50.95 15.45
N GLY A 10 22.59 49.69 15.53
CA GLY A 10 21.46 49.01 16.15
C GLY A 10 21.69 47.53 15.81
N ILE A 11 21.60 46.63 16.80
CA ILE A 11 21.79 45.19 16.59
C ILE A 11 20.53 44.69 15.87
N LEU A 12 20.66 44.40 14.57
CA LEU A 12 19.61 43.77 13.78
C LEU A 12 19.58 42.28 14.10
N CYS A 13 18.81 41.90 15.11
CA CYS A 13 18.45 40.50 15.34
C CYS A 13 17.53 40.05 14.19
N PHE A 14 18.08 39.37 13.19
CA PHE A 14 17.31 38.52 12.28
C PHE A 14 16.75 37.36 13.10
N ILE A 15 15.52 37.50 13.61
CA ILE A 15 14.75 36.37 14.10
C ILE A 15 14.35 35.56 12.87
N VAL A 16 15.18 34.59 12.52
CA VAL A 16 14.81 33.55 11.56
C VAL A 16 13.81 32.65 12.30
N THR A 17 12.52 32.98 12.19
CA THR A 17 11.46 32.07 12.64
C THR A 17 11.54 30.83 11.80
N SER A 18 12.17 29.79 12.35
CA SER A 18 12.16 28.46 11.76
C SER A 18 10.73 27.96 11.84
N PHE A 19 10.00 28.01 10.72
CA PHE A 19 8.73 27.29 10.60
C PHE A 19 9.07 25.80 10.57
N SER A 20 9.03 25.16 11.75
CA SER A 20 9.04 23.71 11.82
C SER A 20 7.72 23.21 11.25
N TYR A 21 7.72 22.77 9.99
CA TYR A 21 6.61 21.99 9.45
C TYR A 21 6.58 20.66 10.19
N ALA A 22 5.65 20.51 11.14
CA ALA A 22 5.33 19.22 11.71
C ALA A 22 4.67 18.38 10.61
N GLN A 23 5.43 17.46 10.01
CA GLN A 23 4.89 16.49 9.06
C GLN A 23 3.98 15.53 9.84
N SER A 24 2.67 15.64 9.67
CA SER A 24 1.72 14.71 10.27
C SER A 24 1.83 13.36 9.57
N ASN A 25 2.30 12.33 10.28
CA ASN A 25 2.20 10.94 9.83
C ASN A 25 0.77 10.44 10.02
N GLU A 26 -0.18 10.95 9.24
CA GLU A 26 -1.54 10.38 9.17
C GLU A 26 -1.40 8.97 8.57
N ASN A 27 -1.82 7.94 9.32
CA ASN A 27 -1.81 6.56 8.84
C ASN A 27 -3.26 6.12 8.63
N ILE A 28 -3.61 5.78 7.39
CA ILE A 28 -4.94 5.28 7.03
C ILE A 28 -4.86 3.77 6.86
N SER A 29 -5.53 3.03 7.74
CA SER A 29 -5.63 1.58 7.63
C SER A 29 -6.57 1.16 6.50
N LEU A 30 -6.09 0.31 5.58
CA LEU A 30 -6.92 -0.35 4.57
C LEU A 30 -7.32 -1.78 4.99
N ASN A 31 -7.24 -2.10 6.28
CA ASN A 31 -7.76 -3.36 6.81
C ASN A 31 -9.29 -3.42 6.74
N GLY A 32 -9.85 -4.61 6.62
CA GLY A 32 -11.29 -4.87 6.59
C GLY A 32 -11.67 -5.88 5.52
N LYS A 33 -12.83 -5.69 4.89
CA LYS A 33 -13.33 -6.58 3.84
C LYS A 33 -12.87 -6.11 2.47
N TRP A 34 -12.28 -7.01 1.70
CA TRP A 34 -11.82 -6.77 0.33
C TRP A 34 -12.58 -7.68 -0.62
N SER A 35 -12.85 -7.22 -1.83
CA SER A 35 -13.34 -8.11 -2.89
C SER A 35 -12.24 -9.11 -3.24
N PHE A 36 -12.61 -10.38 -3.37
CA PHE A 36 -11.67 -11.49 -3.53
C PHE A 36 -12.12 -12.44 -4.63
N LYS A 37 -11.18 -12.87 -5.47
CA LYS A 37 -11.45 -13.82 -6.55
C LYS A 37 -10.22 -14.68 -6.84
N THR A 38 -10.40 -16.00 -6.87
CA THR A 38 -9.38 -16.93 -7.35
C THR A 38 -9.27 -16.90 -8.88
N ASP A 39 -8.08 -17.16 -9.39
CA ASP A 39 -7.75 -17.13 -10.82
C ASP A 39 -7.07 -18.44 -11.24
N PRO A 40 -7.82 -19.56 -11.26
CA PRO A 40 -7.26 -20.89 -11.57
C PRO A 40 -6.67 -21.00 -12.98
N TYR A 41 -6.98 -20.05 -13.87
CA TYR A 41 -6.55 -20.06 -15.27
C TYR A 41 -5.60 -18.90 -15.61
N ALA A 42 -5.11 -18.15 -14.60
CA ALA A 42 -4.20 -17.02 -14.78
C ALA A 42 -4.67 -16.00 -15.84
N GLN A 43 -5.99 -15.73 -15.87
CA GLN A 43 -6.60 -14.87 -16.89
C GLN A 43 -6.80 -13.43 -16.41
N GLY A 44 -6.61 -13.14 -15.12
CA GLY A 44 -6.94 -11.86 -14.51
C GLY A 44 -6.15 -10.68 -15.08
N GLU A 45 -4.85 -10.87 -15.39
CA GLU A 45 -4.05 -9.84 -16.06
C GLU A 45 -4.58 -9.58 -17.47
N SER A 46 -4.84 -10.63 -18.26
CA SER A 46 -5.38 -10.50 -19.62
C SER A 46 -6.80 -9.90 -19.65
N SER A 47 -7.59 -10.16 -18.60
CA SER A 47 -8.94 -9.65 -18.40
C SER A 47 -8.95 -8.29 -17.68
N GLN A 48 -7.78 -7.71 -17.42
CA GLN A 48 -7.60 -6.41 -16.77
C GLN A 48 -8.30 -6.28 -15.41
N TRP A 49 -8.27 -7.31 -14.58
CA TRP A 49 -8.85 -7.26 -13.23
C TRP A 49 -8.16 -6.24 -12.30
N PHE A 50 -7.01 -5.68 -12.72
CA PHE A 50 -6.33 -4.56 -12.07
C PHE A 50 -6.91 -3.18 -12.38
N ALA A 51 -7.81 -3.06 -13.38
CA ALA A 51 -8.34 -1.77 -13.82
C ALA A 51 -9.06 -1.00 -12.70
N LYS A 52 -9.03 0.34 -12.77
CA LYS A 52 -9.66 1.24 -11.77
C LYS A 52 -11.16 0.99 -11.61
N ASP A 53 -11.81 0.64 -12.71
CA ASP A 53 -13.25 0.48 -12.89
C ASP A 53 -13.68 -0.99 -13.04
N VAL A 54 -12.82 -1.94 -12.66
CA VAL A 54 -13.15 -3.38 -12.68
C VAL A 54 -14.47 -3.66 -11.94
N ASN A 55 -15.36 -4.41 -12.58
CA ASN A 55 -16.60 -4.84 -11.95
C ASN A 55 -16.34 -6.05 -11.02
N THR A 56 -16.56 -5.83 -9.72
CA THR A 56 -16.32 -6.83 -8.67
C THR A 56 -17.61 -7.41 -8.10
N THR A 57 -18.79 -7.17 -8.71
CA THR A 57 -20.08 -7.64 -8.19
C THR A 57 -20.15 -9.17 -8.08
N SER A 58 -19.47 -9.90 -8.95
CA SER A 58 -19.40 -11.36 -8.93
C SER A 58 -18.27 -11.92 -8.06
N TRP A 59 -17.45 -11.06 -7.43
CA TRP A 59 -16.34 -11.50 -6.60
C TRP A 59 -16.84 -11.83 -5.20
N GLY A 60 -16.15 -12.76 -4.54
CA GLY A 60 -16.33 -13.02 -3.12
C GLY A 60 -15.77 -11.91 -2.26
N THR A 61 -15.69 -12.15 -0.96
CA THR A 61 -15.09 -11.22 0.00
C THR A 61 -14.09 -11.95 0.89
N MET A 62 -12.95 -11.32 1.15
CA MET A 62 -11.92 -11.82 2.07
C MET A 62 -11.59 -10.77 3.12
N ALA A 63 -11.38 -11.21 4.36
CA ALA A 63 -10.89 -10.34 5.41
C ALA A 63 -9.39 -10.04 5.22
N VAL A 64 -9.00 -8.80 5.51
CA VAL A 64 -7.64 -8.29 5.42
C VAL A 64 -7.31 -7.57 6.74
N PRO A 65 -6.32 -8.03 7.52
CA PRO A 65 -5.52 -9.23 7.26
C PRO A 65 -6.37 -10.50 7.33
N GLY A 66 -5.95 -11.54 6.61
CA GLY A 66 -6.66 -12.81 6.57
C GLY A 66 -5.91 -13.85 5.74
N ASN A 67 -6.28 -15.12 5.86
CA ASN A 67 -5.66 -16.18 5.10
C ASN A 67 -6.75 -17.00 4.40
N TRP A 68 -6.71 -17.04 3.07
CA TRP A 68 -7.71 -17.77 2.30
C TRP A 68 -7.64 -19.28 2.52
N ASP A 69 -6.48 -19.84 2.86
CA ASP A 69 -6.33 -21.26 3.16
C ASP A 69 -7.03 -21.68 4.46
N LEU A 70 -7.55 -20.74 5.25
CA LEU A 70 -8.40 -21.00 6.42
C LEU A 70 -9.89 -20.96 6.07
N VAL A 71 -10.24 -20.61 4.83
CA VAL A 71 -11.60 -20.67 4.30
C VAL A 71 -11.75 -22.01 3.59
N ASN A 72 -12.70 -22.84 4.02
CA ASN A 72 -12.87 -24.20 3.49
C ASN A 72 -12.90 -24.24 1.95
N GLU A 73 -13.59 -23.29 1.32
CA GLU A 73 -13.71 -23.17 -0.14
C GLU A 73 -12.35 -23.03 -0.86
N TYR A 74 -11.36 -22.40 -0.22
CA TYR A 74 -10.05 -22.10 -0.81
C TYR A 74 -8.91 -22.86 -0.12
N SER A 75 -9.22 -23.77 0.80
CA SER A 75 -8.24 -24.46 1.64
C SER A 75 -7.23 -25.32 0.86
N GLU A 76 -7.64 -25.78 -0.33
CA GLU A 76 -6.80 -26.55 -1.27
C GLU A 76 -6.41 -25.73 -2.51
N TYR A 77 -6.77 -24.45 -2.57
CA TYR A 77 -6.52 -23.61 -3.73
C TYR A 77 -5.05 -23.17 -3.81
N VAL A 78 -4.42 -23.49 -4.94
CA VAL A 78 -3.05 -23.08 -5.27
C VAL A 78 -3.07 -22.36 -6.61
N GLY A 79 -2.54 -21.14 -6.66
CA GLY A 79 -2.52 -20.31 -7.85
C GLY A 79 -2.58 -18.82 -7.54
N ASP A 80 -3.11 -18.08 -8.51
CA ASP A 80 -3.30 -16.63 -8.48
C ASP A 80 -4.62 -16.27 -7.79
N ALA A 81 -4.59 -15.30 -6.88
CA ALA A 81 -5.78 -14.75 -6.26
C ALA A 81 -5.73 -13.23 -6.26
N TRP A 82 -6.87 -12.63 -6.58
CA TRP A 82 -7.02 -11.20 -6.73
C TRP A 82 -7.76 -10.62 -5.54
N TYR A 83 -7.21 -9.53 -5.01
CA TYR A 83 -7.77 -8.72 -3.94
C TYR A 83 -7.98 -7.31 -4.46
N THR A 84 -9.13 -6.71 -4.17
CA THR A 84 -9.33 -5.29 -4.50
C THR A 84 -10.14 -4.56 -3.43
N ARG A 85 -9.78 -3.30 -3.22
CA ARG A 85 -10.40 -2.40 -2.25
C ARG A 85 -10.35 -0.97 -2.75
N THR A 86 -11.42 -0.24 -2.49
CA THR A 86 -11.47 1.20 -2.70
C THR A 86 -11.15 1.97 -1.42
N PHE A 87 -10.59 3.16 -1.59
CA PHE A 87 -10.23 4.07 -0.51
C PHE A 87 -10.19 5.51 -1.03
N THR A 88 -10.27 6.47 -0.11
CA THR A 88 -10.15 7.89 -0.41
C THR A 88 -9.00 8.46 0.40
N VAL A 89 -8.22 9.33 -0.23
CA VAL A 89 -7.15 10.10 0.41
C VAL A 89 -7.53 11.56 0.30
N LYS A 90 -7.28 12.31 1.37
CA LYS A 90 -7.47 13.77 1.36
C LYS A 90 -6.48 14.43 0.39
N GLU A 91 -6.63 15.73 0.20
CA GLU A 91 -5.64 16.56 -0.49
C GLU A 91 -4.21 16.29 0.02
N ILE A 92 -3.29 16.05 -0.92
CA ILE A 92 -1.88 15.78 -0.66
C ILE A 92 -1.13 17.07 -0.95
N GLN A 93 -0.40 17.60 0.03
CA GLN A 93 0.42 18.80 -0.19
C GLN A 93 1.61 18.46 -1.08
N SER A 94 2.12 19.45 -1.83
CA SER A 94 3.29 19.26 -2.70
C SER A 94 4.56 18.75 -2.00
N THR A 95 4.64 18.92 -0.68
CA THR A 95 5.76 18.46 0.17
C THR A 95 5.56 17.07 0.75
N GLU A 96 4.37 16.47 0.58
CA GLU A 96 4.02 15.17 1.16
C GLU A 96 4.24 14.03 0.17
N GLN A 97 4.60 12.86 0.71
CA GLN A 97 4.69 11.62 -0.06
C GLN A 97 3.77 10.59 0.55
N LEU A 98 3.04 9.90 -0.32
CA LEU A 98 2.11 8.85 0.07
C LEU A 98 2.78 7.49 -0.12
N ARG A 99 2.83 6.70 0.96
CA ARG A 99 3.48 5.40 0.95
C ARG A 99 2.47 4.31 1.23
N LEU A 100 2.30 3.40 0.28
CA LEU A 100 1.53 2.18 0.49
C LEU A 100 2.41 1.15 1.19
N VAL A 101 2.13 0.84 2.45
CA VAL A 101 2.95 -0.07 3.26
C VAL A 101 2.26 -1.40 3.42
N PHE A 102 2.88 -2.51 3.03
CA PHE A 102 2.42 -3.87 3.33
C PHE A 102 3.28 -4.47 4.43
N GLN A 103 2.67 -5.02 5.48
CA GLN A 103 3.44 -5.75 6.50
C GLN A 103 3.91 -7.12 6.03
N SER A 104 3.08 -7.83 5.26
CA SER A 104 3.41 -9.13 4.68
C SER A 104 2.35 -9.51 3.63
N VAL A 105 2.80 -10.16 2.55
CA VAL A 105 1.91 -10.77 1.55
C VAL A 105 2.52 -12.09 1.14
N TYR A 106 1.93 -13.21 1.55
CA TYR A 106 2.47 -14.52 1.20
C TYR A 106 1.81 -15.12 -0.05
N ASN A 107 2.54 -15.52 -1.11
CA ASN A 107 4.01 -15.52 -1.26
C ASN A 107 4.53 -14.43 -2.21
N ASN A 108 4.13 -14.45 -3.47
CA ASN A 108 4.52 -13.45 -4.45
C ASN A 108 3.34 -12.54 -4.72
N SER A 109 3.61 -11.26 -4.98
CA SER A 109 2.55 -10.29 -5.20
C SER A 109 2.89 -9.26 -6.28
N LYS A 110 1.84 -8.81 -6.97
CA LYS A 110 1.87 -7.64 -7.84
C LYS A 110 0.81 -6.66 -7.36
N VAL A 111 1.13 -5.37 -7.34
CA VAL A 111 0.28 -4.33 -6.76
C VAL A 111 -0.02 -3.26 -7.79
N TRP A 112 -1.30 -2.89 -7.91
CA TRP A 112 -1.77 -1.81 -8.76
C TRP A 112 -2.55 -0.78 -7.96
N VAL A 113 -2.37 0.49 -8.32
CA VAL A 113 -3.20 1.60 -7.86
C VAL A 113 -3.85 2.24 -9.07
N ASN A 114 -5.17 2.31 -9.09
CA ASN A 114 -5.96 2.88 -10.19
C ASN A 114 -5.60 2.29 -11.57
N GLY A 115 -5.26 1.01 -11.63
CA GLY A 115 -4.86 0.33 -12.88
C GLY A 115 -3.38 0.44 -13.25
N HIS A 116 -2.59 1.25 -12.52
CA HIS A 116 -1.15 1.36 -12.75
C HIS A 116 -0.39 0.39 -11.87
N LEU A 117 0.49 -0.42 -12.45
CA LEU A 117 1.39 -1.30 -11.69
C LEU A 117 2.36 -0.44 -10.90
N VAL A 118 2.32 -0.54 -9.57
CA VAL A 118 3.21 0.22 -8.67
C VAL A 118 4.42 -0.60 -8.23
N GLY A 119 4.33 -1.93 -8.32
CA GLY A 119 5.46 -2.82 -8.09
C GLY A 119 5.07 -4.27 -7.85
N GLU A 120 6.10 -5.08 -7.68
CA GLU A 120 6.02 -6.50 -7.36
C GLU A 120 6.86 -6.78 -6.12
N HIS A 121 6.46 -7.80 -5.36
CA HIS A 121 7.22 -8.27 -4.21
C HIS A 121 7.23 -9.79 -4.17
N ASP A 122 8.43 -10.35 -4.13
CA ASP A 122 8.69 -11.76 -3.94
C ASP A 122 9.02 -12.02 -2.47
N PHE A 123 8.61 -13.19 -1.97
CA PHE A 123 8.84 -13.69 -0.61
C PHE A 123 8.00 -13.00 0.49
N GLY A 124 7.00 -13.71 1.00
CA GLY A 124 5.96 -13.08 1.80
C GLY A 124 6.23 -12.72 3.26
N PHE A 125 7.46 -12.85 3.76
CA PHE A 125 7.73 -12.67 5.20
C PHE A 125 8.24 -11.29 5.57
N LEU A 126 8.61 -10.45 4.60
CA LEU A 126 9.17 -9.14 4.86
C LEU A 126 8.16 -8.01 4.56
N PRO A 127 8.13 -6.96 5.39
CA PRO A 127 7.42 -5.74 5.04
C PRO A 127 8.02 -5.10 3.79
N PHE A 128 7.16 -4.53 2.95
CA PHE A 128 7.56 -3.78 1.77
C PHE A 128 6.62 -2.58 1.57
N HIS A 129 7.04 -1.65 0.73
CA HIS A 129 6.23 -0.47 0.45
C HIS A 129 6.50 0.12 -0.92
N PHE A 130 5.54 0.90 -1.42
CA PHE A 130 5.65 1.65 -2.67
C PHE A 130 5.30 3.11 -2.44
N ASN A 131 6.02 4.03 -3.11
CA ASN A 131 5.55 5.40 -3.24
C ASN A 131 4.39 5.39 -4.24
N ILE A 132 3.23 5.90 -3.82
CA ILE A 132 2.02 5.90 -4.63
C ILE A 132 1.49 7.30 -4.95
N SER A 133 2.22 8.36 -4.59
CA SER A 133 1.78 9.75 -4.77
C SER A 133 1.29 10.05 -6.19
N GLU A 134 2.01 9.55 -7.21
CA GLU A 134 1.71 9.86 -8.62
C GLU A 134 0.50 9.08 -9.17
N TYR A 135 0.02 8.05 -8.47
CA TYR A 135 -1.07 7.19 -8.93
C TYR A 135 -2.42 7.53 -8.27
N ILE A 136 -2.44 8.52 -7.37
CA ILE A 136 -3.61 8.86 -6.56
C ILE A 136 -4.42 9.99 -7.18
N ASN A 137 -5.72 9.87 -7.01
CA ASN A 137 -6.70 10.92 -7.28
C ASN A 137 -7.17 11.47 -5.92
N PRO A 138 -6.62 12.61 -5.44
CA PRO A 138 -7.02 13.19 -4.16
C PRO A 138 -8.50 13.54 -4.15
N GLU A 139 -9.14 13.45 -2.98
CA GLU A 139 -10.57 13.73 -2.76
C GLU A 139 -11.54 12.88 -3.60
N LYS A 140 -11.03 11.83 -4.26
CA LYS A 140 -11.80 10.91 -5.10
C LYS A 140 -11.57 9.47 -4.66
N GLU A 141 -12.44 8.58 -5.11
CA GLU A 141 -12.24 7.15 -4.91
C GLU A 141 -11.02 6.67 -5.72
N ASN A 142 -10.14 5.95 -5.01
CA ASN A 142 -8.98 5.25 -5.54
C ASN A 142 -9.18 3.75 -5.35
N ARG A 143 -8.62 2.95 -6.26
CA ARG A 143 -8.68 1.49 -6.17
C ARG A 143 -7.29 0.91 -6.01
N LEU A 144 -7.12 0.09 -4.98
CA LEU A 144 -5.97 -0.78 -4.79
C LEU A 144 -6.35 -2.18 -5.24
N THR A 145 -5.53 -2.78 -6.10
CA THR A 145 -5.66 -4.18 -6.51
C THR A 145 -4.35 -4.90 -6.27
N VAL A 146 -4.42 -6.10 -5.70
CA VAL A 146 -3.28 -6.94 -5.39
C VAL A 146 -3.52 -8.32 -5.97
N LEU A 147 -2.62 -8.78 -6.83
CA LEU A 147 -2.52 -10.17 -7.22
C LEU A 147 -1.59 -10.86 -6.24
N VAL A 148 -2.00 -11.99 -5.70
CA VAL A 148 -1.20 -12.83 -4.80
C VAL A 148 -1.11 -14.23 -5.40
N ASN A 149 0.11 -14.76 -5.48
CA ASN A 149 0.35 -16.12 -5.93
C ASN A 149 0.98 -16.93 -4.78
N ASN A 150 0.36 -18.08 -4.43
CA ASN A 150 0.88 -18.98 -3.40
C ASN A 150 1.62 -20.21 -3.98
N VAL A 151 1.90 -20.25 -5.29
CA VAL A 151 2.65 -21.35 -5.91
C VAL A 151 4.09 -21.32 -5.40
N PHE A 152 4.50 -22.42 -4.77
CA PHE A 152 5.86 -22.58 -4.28
C PHE A 152 6.82 -22.94 -5.44
N LYS A 153 7.83 -22.10 -5.71
CA LYS A 153 8.78 -22.28 -6.82
C LYS A 153 10.12 -22.99 -6.47
N SER A 154 10.27 -23.59 -5.28
CA SER A 154 11.41 -24.44 -4.81
C SER A 154 12.61 -23.73 -4.14
N GLY A 155 13.24 -24.43 -3.15
CA GLY A 155 14.55 -24.14 -2.54
C GLY A 155 14.70 -24.50 -1.05
N ALA A 156 15.16 -25.72 -0.71
CA ALA A 156 15.57 -26.22 0.62
C ALA A 156 14.61 -26.14 1.84
N MET A 157 13.38 -25.64 1.68
CA MET A 157 12.40 -25.56 2.77
C MET A 157 11.38 -26.70 2.70
N TRP A 158 11.78 -27.93 3.02
CA TRP A 158 10.83 -29.05 3.20
C TRP A 158 10.84 -29.60 4.64
N ASN A 159 9.61 -29.84 5.11
CA ASN A 159 9.16 -30.89 6.03
C ASN A 159 9.24 -30.78 7.57
N TRP A 160 9.58 -29.63 8.16
CA TRP A 160 9.50 -29.47 9.62
C TRP A 160 8.44 -28.43 10.02
N GLY A 161 7.17 -28.84 9.94
CA GLY A 161 6.16 -28.56 10.97
C GLY A 161 5.92 -27.11 11.43
N TRP A 162 6.05 -26.10 10.58
CA TRP A 162 5.65 -24.74 10.95
C TRP A 162 4.41 -24.28 10.18
N TYR A 163 3.28 -24.31 10.88
CA TYR A 163 2.11 -23.49 10.58
C TYR A 163 2.49 -22.02 10.70
N GLN A 164 2.76 -21.32 9.60
CA GLN A 164 2.66 -19.85 9.56
C GLN A 164 1.93 -19.39 8.30
N LYS A 165 0.65 -19.77 8.29
CA LYS A 165 -0.39 -19.27 7.41
C LYS A 165 -0.73 -17.83 7.83
N ALA A 166 -0.08 -16.82 7.25
CA ALA A 166 -0.47 -15.42 7.48
C ALA A 166 -0.31 -14.56 6.22
N SER A 167 -1.40 -14.33 5.49
CA SER A 167 -1.49 -13.18 4.57
C SER A 167 -1.85 -11.95 5.42
N LEU A 168 -0.86 -11.46 6.19
CA LEU A 168 -1.02 -10.24 6.97
C LEU A 168 -0.87 -9.02 6.05
N VAL A 169 -1.91 -8.77 5.26
CA VAL A 169 -2.08 -7.48 4.61
C VAL A 169 -2.46 -6.50 5.72
N ARG A 170 -1.46 -5.87 6.33
CA ARG A 170 -1.66 -4.62 7.06
C ARG A 170 -1.20 -3.51 6.16
N VAL A 171 -2.17 -2.72 5.72
CA VAL A 171 -1.93 -1.64 4.79
C VAL A 171 -2.19 -0.32 5.46
N ASN A 172 -1.14 0.47 5.61
CA ASN A 172 -1.24 1.87 5.96
C ASN A 172 -0.88 2.69 4.74
N ILE A 173 -1.66 3.74 4.51
CA ILE A 173 -1.34 4.87 3.65
C ILE A 173 -0.91 6.04 4.53
#